data_AF-A0A7U9T1R6-F1
#
_entry.id   AF-A0A7U9T1R6-F1
#
_cell.length_a   1.000
_cell.length_b   1.000
_cell.length_c   1.000
_cell.angle_alpha   90.00
_cell.angle_beta   90.00
_cell.angle_gamma   90.00
#
_symmetry.space_group_name_H-M   'P 1'
#
loop_
_entity.id
_entity.type
_entity.pdbx_description
1 polymer ?
#
loop_
_entity_poly.entity_id
_entity_poly.type
_entity_poly.pdbx_seq_one_letter_code
_entity_poly.pdbx_strand_id
1 'polypeptide(L)'
;MADSIPWDEFETKYTGLFPSRTGNVAKPLRMALGALIIQTKFQYFDRELVEQIAENPYLQYFIGLPGYQEEAPFDASTLVLFRKRITMEM
;
A
#
# COMPACT_ATOMS: atom_id res chain seq x y z
N MET A 1 11.64 3.39 10.63
CA MET A 1 11.60 2.61 9.37
C MET A 1 10.55 3.12 8.40
N ALA A 2 9.29 3.33 8.81
CA ALA A 2 8.30 4.02 7.97
C ALA A 2 8.71 5.47 7.66
N ASP A 3 9.22 6.18 8.66
CA ASP A 3 9.63 7.60 8.57
C ASP A 3 10.86 7.86 7.68
N SER A 4 11.62 6.81 7.32
CA SER A 4 12.81 6.94 6.49
C SER A 4 12.51 6.83 4.99
N ILE A 5 11.28 6.44 4.63
CA ILE A 5 10.85 6.38 3.24
C ILE A 5 10.23 7.75 2.93
N PRO A 6 10.69 8.47 1.89
CA PRO A 6 10.14 9.76 1.50
C PRO A 6 8.76 9.57 0.83
N TRP A 7 7.76 9.17 1.62
CA TRP A 7 6.39 8.93 1.16
C TRP A 7 5.82 10.15 0.44
N ASP A 8 6.16 11.35 0.91
CA ASP A 8 5.72 12.63 0.36
C ASP A 8 6.21 12.84 -1.09
N GLU A 9 7.45 12.45 -1.42
CA GLU A 9 7.97 12.56 -2.78
C GLU A 9 7.25 11.59 -3.74
N PHE A 10 7.03 10.36 -3.29
CA PHE A 10 6.32 9.36 -4.08
C PHE A 10 4.84 9.72 -4.23
N GLU A 11 4.20 10.20 -3.17
CA GLU A 11 2.81 10.68 -3.19
C GLU A 11 2.66 11.92 -4.06
N THR A 12 3.62 12.85 -4.06
CA THR A 12 3.61 14.03 -4.94
C THR A 12 3.69 13.62 -6.41
N LYS A 13 4.60 12.70 -6.77
CA LYS A 13 4.68 12.16 -8.13
C LYS A 13 3.39 11.43 -8.52
N TYR A 14 2.85 10.62 -7.62
CA TYR A 14 1.64 9.85 -7.86
C TYR A 14 0.40 10.73 -7.98
N THR A 15 0.24 11.73 -7.10
CA THR A 15 -0.87 12.69 -7.13
C THR A 15 -0.81 13.54 -8.39
N GLY A 16 0.39 13.89 -8.88
CA GLY A 16 0.59 14.57 -10.16
C GLY A 16 0.07 13.78 -11.37
N LEU A 17 -0.03 12.45 -11.27
CA LEU A 17 -0.59 11.57 -12.32
C LEU A 17 -2.11 11.47 -12.28
N PHE A 18 -2.76 11.94 -11.20
CA PHE A 18 -4.21 12.02 -11.07
C PHE A 18 -4.67 13.48 -10.96
N PRO A 19 -4.75 14.24 -12.07
CA PRO A 19 -5.18 15.64 -12.06
C PRO A 19 -6.67 15.82 -11.70
N SER A 20 -7.43 14.74 -11.57
CA SER A 20 -8.88 14.77 -11.37
C SER A 20 -9.24 14.47 -9.92
N ARG A 21 -9.69 15.50 -9.19
CA ARG A 21 -10.52 15.40 -7.97
C ARG A 21 -11.91 14.78 -8.28
N THR A 22 -11.96 13.68 -9.02
CA THR A 22 -13.22 13.02 -9.38
C THR A 22 -13.47 11.88 -8.41
N GLY A 23 -13.94 12.23 -7.20
CA GLY A 23 -14.81 11.43 -6.32
C GLY A 23 -14.36 10.06 -5.81
N ASN A 24 -13.33 9.44 -6.40
CA ASN A 24 -12.78 8.16 -6.02
C ASN A 24 -11.36 8.43 -5.58
N VAL A 25 -11.19 8.72 -4.29
CA VAL A 25 -9.86 8.89 -3.68
C VAL A 25 -9.07 7.65 -4.06
N ALA A 26 -8.05 7.80 -4.91
CA ALA A 26 -7.19 6.68 -5.26
C ALA A 26 -6.70 6.07 -3.95
N LYS A 27 -6.76 4.73 -3.82
CA LYS A 27 -6.21 4.07 -2.63
C LYS A 27 -4.79 4.63 -2.43
N PRO A 28 -4.44 5.10 -1.22
CA PRO A 28 -3.24 5.88 -1.01
C PRO A 28 -2.04 5.09 -1.53
N LEU A 29 -1.14 5.75 -2.27
CA LEU A 29 0.09 5.12 -2.76
C LEU A 29 0.83 4.41 -1.62
N ARG A 30 0.80 5.03 -0.44
CA ARG A 30 1.34 4.49 0.81
C ARG A 30 0.83 3.07 1.13
N MET A 31 -0.42 2.75 0.78
CA MET A 31 -0.98 1.41 0.97
C MET A 31 -0.39 0.41 -0.01
N ALA A 32 -0.36 0.76 -1.30
CA ALA A 32 0.17 -0.10 -2.35
C ALA A 32 1.67 -0.34 -2.18
N LEU A 33 2.43 0.73 -2.07
CA LEU A 33 3.88 0.71 -1.92
C LEU A 33 4.26 0.11 -0.56
N GLY A 34 3.54 0.46 0.52
CA GLY A 34 3.78 -0.10 1.84
C GLY A 34 3.60 -1.61 1.88
N ALA A 35 2.53 -2.13 1.27
CA ALA A 35 2.33 -3.56 1.16
C ALA A 35 3.45 -4.24 0.34
N LEU A 36 3.86 -3.67 -0.80
CA LEU A 36 4.95 -4.20 -1.61
C LEU A 36 6.30 -4.19 -0.88
N ILE A 37 6.59 -3.15 -0.08
CA ILE A 37 7.80 -3.09 0.75
C ILE A 37 7.81 -4.23 1.78
N ILE A 38 6.69 -4.44 2.48
CA ILE A 38 6.56 -5.54 3.46
C ILE A 38 6.71 -6.89 2.73
N GLN A 39 6.06 -7.03 1.56
CA GLN A 39 6.18 -8.21 0.71
C GLN A 39 7.62 -8.53 0.35
N THR A 40 8.39 -7.53 -0.13
CA THR A 40 9.80 -7.73 -0.51
C THR A 40 10.68 -7.99 0.70
N LYS A 41 10.42 -7.30 1.83
CA LYS A 41 11.25 -7.40 3.04
C LYS A 41 11.12 -8.75 3.74
N PHE A 42 9.91 -9.29 3.80
CA PHE A 42 9.62 -10.57 4.47
C PHE A 42 9.41 -11.73 3.50
N GLN A 43 9.41 -11.46 2.18
CA GLN A 43 9.18 -12.44 1.12
C GLN A 43 7.86 -13.22 1.26
N TYR A 44 6.83 -12.59 1.85
CA TYR A 44 5.52 -13.20 2.01
C TYR A 44 4.79 -13.38 0.67
N PHE A 45 4.00 -14.46 0.58
CA PHE A 45 3.03 -14.62 -0.50
C PHE A 45 1.90 -13.59 -0.37
N ASP A 46 1.21 -13.28 -1.48
CA ASP A 46 0.16 -12.24 -1.48
C ASP A 46 -0.95 -12.50 -0.45
N ARG A 47 -1.34 -13.77 -0.23
CA ARG A 47 -2.30 -14.15 0.82
C ARG A 47 -1.73 -13.99 2.23
N GLU A 48 -0.55 -14.55 2.49
CA GLU A 48 0.10 -14.44 3.80
C GLU A 48 0.35 -12.97 4.17
N LEU A 49 0.74 -12.13 3.21
CA LEU A 49 0.94 -10.71 3.46
C LEU A 49 -0.34 -10.03 3.96
N VAL A 50 -1.49 -10.36 3.35
CA VAL A 50 -2.79 -9.81 3.75
C VAL A 50 -3.15 -10.25 5.16
N GLU A 51 -2.94 -11.53 5.49
CA GLU A 51 -3.15 -12.07 6.83
C GLU A 51 -2.21 -11.40 7.85
N GLN A 52 -0.93 -11.27 7.53
CA GLN A 52 0.02 -10.58 8.39
C GLN A 52 -0.35 -9.11 8.60
N ILE A 53 -0.83 -8.41 7.57
CA ILE A 53 -1.31 -7.04 7.71
C ILE A 53 -2.55 -7.00 8.62
N ALA A 54 -3.48 -7.95 8.48
CA ALA A 54 -4.66 -8.02 9.35
C ALA A 54 -4.28 -8.29 10.82
N GLU A 55 -3.34 -9.19 11.07
CA GLU A 55 -2.92 -9.56 12.43
C GLU A 55 -2.01 -8.51 13.10
N ASN A 56 -1.29 -7.71 12.33
CA ASN A 56 -0.29 -6.78 12.85
C ASN A 56 -0.74 -5.31 12.76
N PRO A 57 -1.15 -4.65 13.87
CA PRO A 57 -1.52 -3.24 13.87
C PRO A 57 -0.40 -2.31 13.38
N TYR A 58 0.86 -2.69 13.57
CA TYR A 58 2.00 -1.95 13.05
C TYR A 58 2.06 -1.93 11.52
N LEU A 59 1.71 -3.05 10.86
CA LEU A 59 1.71 -3.13 9.41
C LEU A 59 0.54 -2.33 8.83
N GLN A 60 -0.61 -2.34 9.51
CA GLN A 60 -1.76 -1.49 9.15
C GLN A 60 -1.43 0.00 9.20
N TYR A 61 -0.77 0.43 10.27
CA TYR A 61 -0.30 1.81 10.38
C TYR A 61 0.75 2.14 9.30
N PHE A 62 1.62 1.17 8.98
CA PHE A 62 2.66 1.33 7.95
C PHE A 62 2.06 1.61 6.57
N ILE A 63 1.04 0.84 6.18
CA ILE A 63 0.31 1.02 4.90
C ILE A 63 -0.62 2.24 4.91
N GLY A 64 -0.70 2.99 6.01
CA GLY A 64 -1.45 4.23 6.11
C GLY A 64 -2.94 4.06 6.42
N LEU A 65 -3.33 2.97 7.10
CA LEU A 65 -4.69 2.85 7.63
C LEU A 65 -4.92 3.80 8.82
N PRO A 66 -6.12 4.40 8.94
CA PRO A 66 -6.44 5.36 10.00
C PRO A 66 -6.59 4.71 11.38
N GLY A 67 -6.73 3.38 11.45
CA GLY A 67 -6.88 2.63 12.68
C GLY A 67 -6.69 1.13 12.43
N TYR A 68 -6.56 0.39 13.52
CA TYR A 68 -6.50 -1.07 13.46
C TYR A 68 -7.88 -1.65 13.15
N GLN A 69 -7.92 -2.58 12.21
CA GLN A 69 -9.09 -3.35 11.81
C GLN A 69 -8.69 -4.82 11.75
N GLU A 70 -9.47 -5.69 12.38
CA GLU A 70 -9.21 -7.14 12.37
C GLU A 70 -9.41 -7.76 10.98
N GLU A 71 -10.18 -7.09 10.11
CA GLU A 71 -10.38 -7.50 8.73
C GLU A 71 -9.29 -6.95 7.80
N ALA A 72 -8.85 -7.83 6.90
CA ALA A 72 -7.93 -7.52 5.81
C ALA A 72 -8.38 -6.27 5.02
N PRO A 73 -7.55 -5.22 4.91
CA PRO A 73 -7.90 -3.98 4.22
C PRO A 73 -8.04 -4.13 2.69
N PHE A 74 -7.52 -5.22 2.13
CA PHE A 74 -7.60 -5.56 0.72
C PHE A 74 -7.38 -7.06 0.52
N ASP A 75 -7.94 -7.59 -0.56
CA ASP A 75 -7.68 -8.97 -1.00
C ASP A 75 -6.31 -9.08 -1.68
N ALA A 76 -5.70 -10.28 -1.66
CA ALA A 76 -4.45 -10.60 -2.34
C ALA A 76 -4.47 -10.22 -3.84
N SER A 77 -5.63 -10.33 -4.49
CA SER A 77 -5.81 -9.91 -5.90
C SER A 77 -5.55 -8.41 -6.11
N THR A 78 -5.76 -7.60 -5.07
CA THR A 78 -5.48 -6.16 -5.09
C THR A 78 -3.98 -5.88 -5.14
N LEU A 79 -3.15 -6.72 -4.52
CA LEU A 79 -1.68 -6.59 -4.59
C LEU A 79 -1.17 -6.77 -6.02
N VAL A 80 -1.79 -7.67 -6.79
CA VAL A 80 -1.47 -7.85 -8.21
C VAL A 80 -1.77 -6.57 -9.01
N LEU A 81 -2.89 -5.89 -8.71
CA LEU A 81 -3.22 -4.61 -9.32
C LEU A 81 -2.22 -3.52 -8.93
N PHE A 82 -1.80 -3.47 -7.66
CA PHE A 82 -0.78 -2.54 -7.19
C PHE A 82 0.57 -2.77 -7.88
N ARG A 83 1.04 -4.01 -7.95
CA ARG A 83 2.29 -4.35 -8.64
C ARG A 83 2.22 -3.98 -10.11
N LYS A 84 1.12 -4.31 -10.80
CA LYS A 84 0.93 -3.92 -12.20
C LYS A 84 0.99 -2.41 -12.37
N ARG A 85 0.35 -1.62 -11.51
CA ARG A 85 0.43 -0.15 -11.60
C ARG A 85 1.84 0.38 -11.34
N ILE A 86 2.53 -0.07 -10.30
CA ILE A 86 3.89 0.42 -9.99
C ILE A 86 4.90 -0.02 -11.06
N THR A 87 4.81 -1.24 -11.57
CA THR A 87 5.72 -1.74 -12.63
C THR A 87 5.44 -1.11 -13.99
N MET A 88 4.23 -0.62 -14.25
CA MET A 88 3.92 0.05 -15.52
C MET A 88 4.46 1.49 -15.58
N GLU A 89 4.96 2.02 -14.46
CA GLU A 89 5.43 3.40 -14.29
C GLU A 89 6.92 3.52 -13.88
N MET A 90 7.65 2.40 -13.72
CA MET A 90 9.12 2.37 -13.62
C MET A 90 9.74 1.92 -14.95
#